data_AF-A0A970QE96-F1
#
_entry.id   AF-A0A970QE96-F1
#
_cell.length_a   1.000
_cell.length_b   1.000
_cell.length_c   1.000
_cell.angle_alpha   90.00
_cell.angle_beta   90.00
_cell.angle_gamma   90.00
#
_symmetry.space_group_name_H-M   'P 1'
#
loop_
_entity.id
_entity.type
_entity.pdbx_description
1 polymer ?
#
loop_
_entity_poly.entity_id
_entity_poly.type
_entity_poly.pdbx_seq_one_letter_code
_entity_poly.pdbx_strand_id
1 'polypeptide(L)'
;MNGNTSGIRVFLSRLSALFTGIFRSSKSAVDLSGKLVLMDSDELLLVWERRLRNIRLQKEEEAWIGFEKKYGRGNPLVTDAFVKWQETLYRYIEREKDRFLRERRGSKSALFNLIRKGAKTIVVTKGAKPYTQKCFNLLGLSPYVSQIYSPPPGSRQKQFVDAVLENGINSLQRCVKDTIVVGHDLEKDMAWDLVPPQNQENDGHAPVFLLLDTMVFGQDVIAPLDAMTEIIELLNKRGKNDFWRGFNSFKVPGKGRSKNYSFGITLYGNPQFVDKGKIPLIYDIRPL
;
A
#
# COMPACT_ATOMS: atom_id res chain seq x y z
N MET A 1 5.83 -36.77 -59.30
CA MET A 1 7.02 -36.12 -58.69
C MET A 1 6.58 -35.51 -57.37
N ASN A 2 6.84 -36.27 -56.31
CA ASN A 2 6.43 -36.01 -54.94
C ASN A 2 7.46 -35.17 -54.21
N GLY A 3 6.97 -34.37 -53.26
CA GLY A 3 7.58 -34.27 -51.94
C GLY A 3 8.82 -33.39 -51.81
N ASN A 4 8.63 -32.07 -51.74
CA ASN A 4 9.58 -31.23 -50.97
C ASN A 4 9.02 -29.90 -50.44
N THR A 5 7.76 -29.53 -50.76
CA THR A 5 7.14 -28.28 -50.30
C THR A 5 6.40 -28.39 -48.95
N SER A 6 6.19 -29.61 -48.44
CA SER A 6 5.54 -29.84 -47.14
C SER A 6 6.51 -29.68 -45.96
N GLY A 7 7.73 -30.24 -46.07
CA GLY A 7 8.72 -30.21 -44.99
C GLY A 7 9.21 -28.81 -44.65
N ILE A 8 9.41 -27.95 -45.65
CA ILE A 8 9.91 -26.57 -45.45
C ILE A 8 8.83 -25.70 -44.79
N ARG A 9 7.54 -25.85 -45.15
CA ARG A 9 6.44 -25.13 -44.50
C ARG A 9 6.19 -25.61 -43.06
N VAL A 10 6.35 -26.91 -42.79
CA VAL A 10 6.25 -27.47 -41.43
C VAL A 10 7.47 -27.09 -40.58
N PHE A 11 8.66 -27.00 -41.17
CA PHE A 11 9.87 -26.55 -40.49
C PHE A 11 9.83 -25.04 -40.20
N LEU A 12 9.36 -24.22 -41.15
CA LEU A 12 9.17 -22.78 -40.97
C LEU A 12 8.03 -22.45 -40.00
N SER A 13 6.96 -23.25 -39.94
CA SER A 13 5.90 -23.07 -38.94
C SER A 13 6.33 -23.53 -37.55
N ARG A 14 7.20 -24.55 -37.45
CA ARG A 14 7.84 -24.94 -36.19
C ARG A 14 8.90 -23.93 -35.75
N LEU A 15 9.65 -23.32 -36.67
CA LEU A 15 10.57 -22.23 -36.38
C LEU A 15 9.84 -20.95 -36.01
N SER A 16 8.70 -20.62 -36.63
CA SER A 16 7.90 -19.46 -36.21
C SER A 16 7.20 -19.72 -34.88
N ALA A 17 6.80 -20.97 -34.57
CA ALA A 17 6.30 -21.39 -33.26
C ALA A 17 7.40 -21.42 -32.19
N LEU A 18 8.63 -21.78 -32.55
CA LEU A 18 9.82 -21.69 -31.69
C LEU A 18 10.26 -20.24 -31.49
N PHE A 19 10.20 -19.38 -32.50
CA PHE A 19 10.49 -17.95 -32.36
C PHE A 19 9.38 -17.23 -31.58
N THR A 20 8.10 -17.56 -31.77
CA THR A 20 7.01 -17.04 -30.91
C THR A 20 7.04 -17.64 -29.50
N GLY A 21 7.58 -18.86 -29.33
CA GLY A 21 7.82 -19.49 -28.03
C GLY A 21 9.04 -18.91 -27.28
N ILE A 22 10.12 -18.60 -27.99
CA ILE A 22 11.35 -18.03 -27.45
C ILE A 22 11.16 -16.53 -27.14
N PHE A 23 10.37 -15.79 -27.95
CA PHE A 23 9.96 -14.41 -27.62
C PHE A 23 8.79 -14.32 -26.63
N ARG A 24 8.07 -15.42 -26.35
CA ARG A 24 7.16 -15.53 -25.19
C ARG A 24 7.86 -15.86 -23.86
N SER A 25 9.17 -16.11 -23.89
CA SER A 25 10.00 -16.08 -22.67
C SER A 25 10.43 -14.66 -22.27
N SER A 26 9.92 -13.62 -22.95
CA SER A 26 10.01 -12.27 -22.44
C SER A 26 9.38 -12.25 -21.05
N LYS A 27 10.19 -11.88 -20.06
CA LYS A 27 9.72 -11.28 -18.81
C LYS A 27 8.83 -10.10 -19.20
N SER A 28 7.55 -10.33 -19.53
CA SER A 28 6.64 -9.25 -19.87
C SER A 28 6.70 -8.29 -18.70
N ALA A 29 7.14 -7.06 -18.94
CA ALA A 29 7.22 -6.07 -17.89
C ALA A 29 5.83 -5.98 -17.27
N VAL A 30 5.73 -6.22 -15.96
CA VAL A 30 4.45 -6.14 -15.26
C VAL A 30 3.93 -4.71 -15.43
N ASP A 31 2.76 -4.58 -16.04
CA ASP A 31 2.03 -3.32 -16.15
C ASP A 31 1.05 -3.21 -14.98
N LEU A 32 1.16 -2.14 -14.23
CA LEU A 32 0.33 -1.79 -13.08
C LEU A 32 -0.50 -0.52 -13.36
N SER A 33 -0.64 -0.14 -14.62
CA SER A 33 -1.48 0.98 -15.03
C SER A 33 -2.92 0.80 -14.51
N GLY A 34 -3.43 1.82 -13.82
CA GLY A 34 -4.75 1.79 -13.21
C GLY A 34 -4.84 1.06 -11.86
N LYS A 35 -3.71 0.55 -11.33
CA LYS A 35 -3.65 -0.06 -9.99
C LYS A 35 -3.40 0.99 -8.91
N LEU A 36 -4.03 0.80 -7.75
CA LEU A 36 -3.83 1.61 -6.56
C LEU A 36 -3.12 0.79 -5.48
N VAL A 37 -2.09 1.39 -4.87
CA VAL A 37 -1.43 0.87 -3.68
C VAL A 37 -1.67 1.87 -2.56
N LEU A 38 -2.57 1.53 -1.63
CA LEU A 38 -2.96 2.36 -0.50
C LEU A 38 -2.09 1.98 0.70
N MET A 39 -1.44 2.95 1.35
CA MET A 39 -0.52 2.67 2.45
C MET A 39 -0.66 3.68 3.60
N ASP A 40 -0.36 3.25 4.82
CA ASP A 40 -0.10 4.21 5.91
C ASP A 40 1.20 4.99 5.65
N SER A 41 1.26 6.24 6.10
CA SER A 41 2.51 6.98 6.23
C SER A 41 3.51 6.27 7.15
N ASP A 42 3.02 5.56 8.17
CA ASP A 42 3.85 4.80 9.10
C ASP A 42 4.56 3.64 8.39
N GLU A 43 4.10 3.18 7.23
CA GLU A 43 4.85 2.19 6.44
C GLU A 43 6.12 2.77 5.81
N LEU A 44 6.14 4.08 5.56
CA LEU A 44 7.24 4.76 4.86
C LEU A 44 8.19 5.50 5.81
N LEU A 45 7.66 5.94 6.96
CA LEU A 45 8.35 6.80 7.92
C LEU A 45 8.69 6.05 9.20
N LEU A 46 9.89 6.28 9.70
CA LEU A 46 10.34 5.82 11.01
C LEU A 46 10.51 7.02 11.94
N VAL A 47 9.76 7.06 13.04
CA VAL A 47 9.90 8.10 14.09
C VAL A 47 10.85 7.66 15.20
N TRP A 48 12.15 7.86 15.02
CA TRP A 48 13.21 7.14 15.77
C TRP A 48 13.20 7.33 17.31
N GLU A 49 12.99 8.53 17.86
CA GLU A 49 13.11 8.72 19.31
C GLU A 49 11.74 8.75 20.02
N ARG A 50 11.39 7.68 20.76
CA ARG A 50 10.13 7.55 21.53
C ARG A 50 9.87 8.77 22.43
N ARG A 51 10.91 9.32 23.05
CA ARG A 51 10.81 10.53 23.88
C ARG A 51 10.37 11.75 23.07
N LEU A 52 10.98 11.98 21.91
CA LEU A 52 10.62 13.10 21.04
C LEU A 52 9.24 12.91 20.40
N ARG A 53 8.86 11.66 20.04
CA ARG A 53 7.51 11.33 19.59
C ARG A 53 6.47 11.70 20.64
N ASN A 54 6.71 11.33 21.90
CA ASN A 54 5.79 11.64 22.99
C ASN A 54 5.71 13.16 23.24
N ILE A 55 6.84 13.86 23.26
CA ILE A 55 6.87 15.33 23.38
C ILE A 55 6.09 15.98 22.24
N ARG A 56 6.26 15.50 21.00
CA ARG A 56 5.50 15.99 19.83
C ARG A 56 4.01 15.77 20.00
N LEU A 57 3.58 14.55 20.32
CA LEU A 57 2.16 14.21 20.50
C LEU A 57 1.53 15.04 21.62
N GLN A 58 2.23 15.21 22.73
CA GLN A 58 1.78 16.05 23.83
C GLN A 58 1.62 17.51 23.38
N LYS A 59 2.60 18.06 22.65
CA LYS A 59 2.51 19.43 22.10
C LYS A 59 1.36 19.58 21.10
N GLU A 60 1.13 18.58 20.26
CA GLU A 60 0.00 18.55 19.31
C GLU A 60 -1.34 18.55 20.06
N GLU A 61 -1.48 17.72 21.09
CA GLU A 61 -2.69 17.65 21.92
C GLU A 61 -2.92 18.95 22.72
N GLU A 62 -1.88 19.48 23.38
CA GLU A 62 -1.94 20.76 24.10
C GLU A 62 -2.34 21.91 23.18
N ALA A 63 -1.79 21.97 21.97
CA ALA A 63 -2.14 22.97 20.97
C ALA A 63 -3.59 22.82 20.51
N TRP A 64 -4.03 21.61 20.17
CA TRP A 64 -5.41 21.35 19.75
C TRP A 64 -6.42 21.76 20.83
N ILE A 65 -6.23 21.32 22.08
CA ILE A 65 -7.07 21.68 23.22
C ILE A 65 -7.06 23.21 23.43
N GLY A 66 -5.90 23.85 23.29
CA GLY A 66 -5.77 25.31 23.36
C GLY A 66 -6.60 26.03 22.29
N PHE A 67 -6.62 25.52 21.06
CA PHE A 67 -7.44 26.08 19.98
C PHE A 67 -8.93 25.81 20.16
N GLU A 68 -9.33 24.63 20.62
CA GLU A 68 -10.74 24.35 20.95
C GLU A 68 -11.25 25.28 22.06
N LYS A 69 -10.44 25.54 23.09
CA LYS A 69 -10.77 26.51 24.15
C LYS A 69 -10.94 27.93 23.61
N LYS A 70 -10.16 28.30 22.59
CA LYS A 70 -10.17 29.65 21.99
C LYS A 70 -11.30 29.87 20.99
N TYR A 71 -11.56 28.89 20.12
CA TYR A 71 -12.47 29.05 18.97
C TYR A 71 -13.78 28.26 19.10
N GLY A 72 -13.90 27.40 20.11
CA GLY A 72 -15.01 26.47 20.29
C GLY A 72 -14.76 25.14 19.59
N ARG A 73 -15.19 24.05 20.26
CA ARG A 73 -15.05 22.68 19.75
C ARG A 73 -15.80 22.50 18.43
N GLY A 74 -15.16 21.85 17.45
CA GLY A 74 -15.75 21.58 16.13
C GLY A 74 -15.77 22.78 15.17
N ASN A 75 -15.28 23.95 15.59
CA ASN A 75 -15.18 25.11 14.72
C ASN A 75 -14.06 24.92 13.66
N PRO A 76 -14.30 25.16 12.35
CA PRO A 76 -13.27 25.07 11.31
C PRO A 76 -11.99 25.88 11.63
N LEU A 77 -12.11 27.00 12.34
CA LEU A 77 -10.97 27.83 12.76
C LEU A 77 -9.99 27.10 13.68
N VAL A 78 -10.42 26.06 14.40
CA VAL A 78 -9.52 25.20 15.19
C VAL A 78 -8.54 24.48 14.25
N THR A 79 -9.05 23.93 13.14
CA THR A 79 -8.23 23.21 12.16
C THR A 79 -7.25 24.17 11.48
N ASP A 80 -7.71 25.34 11.06
CA ASP A 80 -6.86 26.36 10.42
C ASP A 80 -5.73 26.84 11.35
N ALA A 81 -6.07 27.10 12.63
CA ALA A 81 -5.09 27.51 13.63
C ALA A 81 -4.09 26.39 13.94
N PHE A 82 -4.56 25.15 14.03
CA PHE A 82 -3.72 23.99 14.24
C PHE A 82 -2.73 23.77 13.09
N VAL A 83 -3.19 23.88 11.83
CA VAL A 83 -2.32 23.78 10.64
C VAL A 83 -1.23 24.86 10.67
N LYS A 84 -1.56 26.11 11.00
CA LYS A 84 -0.56 27.19 11.15
C LYS A 84 0.42 26.92 12.28
N TRP A 85 -0.07 26.40 13.41
CA TRP A 85 0.80 26.02 14.52
C TRP A 85 1.76 24.88 14.14
N GLN A 86 1.31 23.91 13.36
CA GLN A 86 2.17 22.83 12.86
C GLN A 86 3.34 23.36 12.02
N GLU A 87 3.25 24.54 11.40
CA GLU A 87 4.39 25.17 10.73
C GLU A 87 5.53 25.53 11.70
N THR A 88 5.22 25.85 12.95
CA THR A 88 6.24 26.04 13.99
C THR A 88 6.87 24.73 14.42
N LEU A 89 6.07 23.65 14.46
CA LEU A 89 6.56 22.29 14.68
C LEU A 89 7.48 21.83 13.53
N TYR A 90 7.24 22.26 12.29
CA TYR A 90 8.10 21.93 11.14
C TYR A 90 9.52 22.44 11.28
N ARG A 91 9.75 23.62 11.88
CA ARG A 91 11.11 24.11 12.13
C ARG A 91 11.85 23.25 13.15
N TYR A 92 11.14 22.76 14.17
CA TYR A 92 11.69 21.81 15.14
C TYR A 92 12.03 20.48 14.47
N ILE A 93 11.15 20.00 13.60
CA ILE A 93 11.33 18.81 12.76
C ILE A 93 12.51 18.97 11.80
N GLU A 94 12.73 20.12 11.19
CA GLU A 94 13.90 20.29 10.34
C GLU A 94 15.21 20.21 11.14
N ARG A 95 15.24 20.82 12.33
CA ARG A 95 16.42 20.80 13.21
C ARG A 95 16.75 19.42 13.74
N GLU A 96 15.75 18.66 14.16
CA GLU A 96 15.96 17.37 14.81
C GLU A 96 15.91 16.20 13.82
N LYS A 97 15.84 16.46 12.50
CA LYS A 97 15.43 15.49 11.47
C LYS A 97 16.09 14.13 11.62
N ASP A 98 17.41 14.10 11.76
CA ASP A 98 18.18 12.86 11.81
C ASP A 98 17.90 12.02 13.07
N ARG A 99 17.26 12.61 14.09
CA ARG A 99 16.82 11.95 15.33
C ARG A 99 15.37 11.48 15.32
N PHE A 100 14.53 11.94 14.38
CA PHE A 100 13.11 11.53 14.36
C PHE A 100 12.55 11.20 12.97
N LEU A 101 13.28 11.36 11.87
CA LEU A 101 12.86 10.90 10.54
C LEU A 101 13.90 9.99 9.96
N ARG A 102 13.52 8.74 9.78
CA ARG A 102 14.25 7.81 8.93
C ARG A 102 13.32 7.25 7.87
N GLU A 103 13.87 7.05 6.69
CA GLU A 103 13.23 6.30 5.63
C GLU A 103 13.22 4.81 6.00
N ARG A 104 12.10 4.10 5.79
CA ARG A 104 12.11 2.63 5.83
C ARG A 104 12.99 2.09 4.70
N ARG A 105 13.89 1.15 5.03
CA ARG A 105 14.82 0.56 4.07
C ARG A 105 14.07 0.01 2.85
N GLY A 106 14.53 0.41 1.67
CA GLY A 106 13.97 -0.03 0.39
C GLY A 106 12.75 0.77 -0.09
N SER A 107 12.22 1.71 0.70
CA SER A 107 10.98 2.42 0.36
C SER A 107 11.06 3.19 -0.95
N LYS A 108 12.09 4.01 -1.17
CA LYS A 108 12.25 4.74 -2.45
C LYS A 108 12.33 3.81 -3.65
N SER A 109 13.10 2.74 -3.55
CA SER A 109 13.24 1.76 -4.64
C SER A 109 11.93 1.05 -4.93
N ALA A 110 11.21 0.61 -3.88
CA ALA A 110 9.92 -0.05 -4.00
C ALA A 110 8.88 0.85 -4.67
N LEU A 111 8.75 2.10 -4.19
CA LEU A 111 7.80 3.07 -4.74
C LEU A 111 8.17 3.50 -6.16
N PHE A 112 9.45 3.74 -6.43
CA PHE A 112 9.93 4.04 -7.78
C PHE A 112 9.57 2.92 -8.76
N ASN A 113 9.77 1.66 -8.37
CA ASN A 113 9.43 0.51 -9.20
C ASN A 113 7.93 0.42 -9.49
N LEU A 114 7.08 0.68 -8.49
CA LEU A 114 5.63 0.71 -8.66
C LEU A 114 5.19 1.81 -9.64
N ILE A 115 5.69 3.04 -9.47
CA ILE A 115 5.36 4.18 -10.34
C ILE A 115 5.86 3.97 -11.76
N ARG A 116 7.09 3.48 -11.92
CA ARG A 116 7.66 3.16 -13.23
C ARG A 116 6.79 2.13 -14.00
N LYS A 117 6.04 1.29 -13.28
CA LYS A 117 5.11 0.31 -13.84
C LYS A 117 3.69 0.84 -14.00
N GLY A 118 3.41 2.10 -13.67
CA GLY A 118 2.12 2.74 -13.86
C GLY A 118 1.17 2.67 -12.66
N ALA A 119 1.59 2.11 -11.51
CA ALA A 119 0.78 2.13 -10.30
C ALA A 119 0.71 3.53 -9.70
N LYS A 120 -0.42 3.86 -9.07
CA LYS A 120 -0.52 5.02 -8.18
C LYS A 120 -0.25 4.59 -6.75
N THR A 121 0.72 5.25 -6.12
CA THR A 121 1.07 5.06 -4.70
C THR A 121 0.37 6.14 -3.89
N ILE A 122 -0.62 5.74 -3.09
CA ILE A 122 -1.46 6.66 -2.33
C ILE A 122 -1.20 6.44 -0.84
N VAL A 123 -0.94 7.54 -0.14
CA VAL A 123 -0.78 7.52 1.31
C VAL A 123 -2.07 7.95 1.98
N VAL A 124 -2.59 7.12 2.88
CA VAL A 124 -3.73 7.40 3.74
C VAL A 124 -3.23 7.42 5.19
N THR A 125 -2.97 8.62 5.70
CA THR A 125 -2.30 8.85 6.99
C THR A 125 -3.30 9.29 8.05
N LYS A 126 -2.99 9.11 9.35
CA LYS A 126 -3.69 9.78 10.46
C LYS A 126 -3.17 11.19 10.73
N GLY A 127 -1.93 11.49 10.33
CA GLY A 127 -1.32 12.79 10.51
C GLY A 127 -1.91 13.82 9.56
N ALA A 128 -1.80 15.11 9.89
CA ALA A 128 -2.23 16.19 9.01
C ALA A 128 -1.44 16.16 7.69
N LYS A 129 -2.11 16.35 6.55
CA LYS A 129 -1.49 16.32 5.22
C LYS A 129 -0.23 17.20 5.10
N PRO A 130 -0.22 18.46 5.60
CA PRO A 130 0.97 19.30 5.50
C PRO A 130 2.16 18.73 6.28
N TYR A 131 1.91 18.08 7.41
CA TYR A 131 2.94 17.42 8.23
C TYR A 131 3.55 16.24 7.49
N THR A 132 2.69 15.36 6.97
CA THR A 132 3.12 14.16 6.25
C THR A 132 3.89 14.54 4.99
N GLN A 133 3.40 15.54 4.24
CA GLN A 133 4.08 16.07 3.05
C GLN A 133 5.47 16.64 3.40
N LYS A 134 5.59 17.37 4.53
CA LYS A 134 6.88 17.90 4.98
C LYS A 134 7.87 16.78 5.29
N CYS A 135 7.42 15.74 6.01
CA CYS A 135 8.26 14.58 6.32
C CYS A 135 8.73 13.88 5.03
N PHE A 136 7.84 13.69 4.06
CA PHE A 136 8.20 13.12 2.76
C PHE A 136 9.18 13.99 1.97
N ASN A 137 9.01 15.32 1.98
CA ASN A 137 9.95 16.23 1.32
C ASN A 137 11.34 16.11 1.93
N LEU A 138 11.42 16.09 3.27
CA LEU A 138 12.68 15.95 3.99
C LEU A 138 13.37 14.63 3.68
N LEU A 139 12.63 13.52 3.59
CA LEU A 139 13.21 12.22 3.25
C LEU A 139 13.37 11.98 1.75
N GLY A 140 12.91 12.89 0.88
CA GLY A 140 12.94 12.71 -0.58
C GLY A 140 11.98 11.62 -1.07
N LEU A 141 10.86 11.40 -0.37
CA LEU A 141 9.82 10.43 -0.73
C LEU A 141 8.72 11.01 -1.61
N SER A 142 8.54 12.34 -1.60
CA SER A 142 7.43 13.02 -2.27
C SER A 142 7.29 12.73 -3.77
N PRO A 143 8.38 12.62 -4.56
CA PRO A 143 8.25 12.25 -5.98
C PRO A 143 7.64 10.87 -6.19
N TYR A 144 7.62 10.03 -5.15
CA TYR A 144 7.13 8.66 -5.20
C TYR A 144 5.76 8.45 -4.52
N VAL A 145 5.07 9.53 -4.16
CA VAL A 145 3.73 9.50 -3.59
C VAL A 145 2.81 10.30 -4.49
N SER A 146 1.83 9.64 -5.11
CA SER A 146 0.91 10.28 -6.03
C SER A 146 -0.03 11.25 -5.31
N GLN A 147 -0.58 10.84 -4.17
CA GLN A 147 -1.56 11.60 -3.39
C GLN A 147 -1.44 11.26 -1.91
N ILE A 148 -1.82 12.23 -1.07
CA ILE A 148 -1.91 12.08 0.39
C ILE A 148 -3.33 12.43 0.81
N TYR A 149 -3.99 11.46 1.44
CA TYR A 149 -5.26 11.57 2.15
C TYR A 149 -4.99 11.56 3.64
N SER A 150 -5.64 12.45 4.37
CA SER A 150 -5.34 12.76 5.76
C SER A 150 -6.63 13.23 6.43
N PRO A 151 -6.93 12.80 7.67
CA PRO A 151 -7.97 13.44 8.45
C PRO A 151 -7.37 14.72 9.05
N PRO A 152 -8.03 15.90 9.02
CA PRO A 152 -9.48 16.13 9.10
C PRO A 152 -10.08 17.13 8.07
N PRO A 153 -11.43 17.25 7.98
CA PRO A 153 -12.44 16.51 8.77
C PRO A 153 -12.84 15.17 8.12
N GLY A 154 -12.63 14.05 8.83
CA GLY A 154 -13.05 12.70 8.40
C GLY A 154 -12.38 11.57 9.20
N SER A 155 -12.91 10.34 9.09
CA SER A 155 -12.26 9.13 9.62
C SER A 155 -11.25 8.59 8.61
N ARG A 156 -10.23 7.87 9.09
CA ARG A 156 -9.25 7.19 8.20
C ARG A 156 -9.92 6.21 7.23
N GLN A 157 -10.99 5.54 7.69
CA GLN A 157 -11.76 4.61 6.86
C GLN A 157 -12.46 5.33 5.70
N LYS A 158 -13.09 6.47 5.96
CA LYS A 158 -13.62 7.35 4.91
C LYS A 158 -12.53 7.78 3.93
N GLN A 159 -11.33 8.12 4.42
CA GLN A 159 -10.22 8.54 3.56
C GLN A 159 -9.75 7.43 2.60
N PHE A 160 -9.79 6.15 3.01
CA PHE A 160 -9.55 5.04 2.09
C PHE A 160 -10.61 4.96 0.99
N VAL A 161 -11.89 5.16 1.35
CA VAL A 161 -13.01 5.18 0.39
C VAL A 161 -12.87 6.33 -0.59
N ASP A 162 -12.66 7.55 -0.09
CA ASP A 162 -12.48 8.76 -0.89
C ASP A 162 -11.29 8.58 -1.87
N ALA A 163 -10.16 8.03 -1.39
CA ALA A 163 -9.00 7.74 -2.23
C ALA A 163 -9.29 6.80 -3.39
N VAL A 164 -10.09 5.75 -3.16
CA VAL A 164 -10.47 4.77 -4.19
C VAL A 164 -11.43 5.40 -5.21
N LEU A 165 -12.45 6.13 -4.74
CA LEU A 165 -13.47 6.77 -5.57
C LEU A 165 -12.90 7.88 -6.45
N GLU A 166 -12.09 8.79 -5.88
CA GLU A 166 -11.46 9.90 -6.61
C GLU A 166 -10.44 9.44 -7.65
N ASN A 167 -9.92 8.22 -7.49
CA ASN A 167 -9.05 7.57 -8.49
C ASN A 167 -9.84 6.71 -9.50
N GLY A 168 -11.16 6.85 -9.53
CA GLY A 168 -12.03 6.28 -10.56
C GLY A 168 -12.38 4.81 -10.35
N ILE A 169 -12.16 4.25 -9.16
CA ILE A 169 -12.62 2.90 -8.78
C ILE A 169 -13.98 3.04 -8.09
N ASN A 170 -15.05 2.85 -8.85
CA ASN A 170 -16.44 3.11 -8.42
C ASN A 170 -17.29 1.85 -8.26
N SER A 171 -16.66 0.66 -8.27
CA SER A 171 -17.36 -0.61 -8.07
C SER A 171 -16.52 -1.59 -7.25
N LEU A 172 -17.20 -2.48 -6.54
CA LEU A 172 -16.54 -3.54 -5.76
C LEU A 172 -15.64 -4.40 -6.65
N GLN A 173 -16.10 -4.78 -7.85
CA GLN A 173 -15.33 -5.56 -8.81
C GLN A 173 -14.01 -4.90 -9.19
N ARG A 174 -14.00 -3.58 -9.42
CA ARG A 174 -12.77 -2.85 -9.68
C ARG A 174 -11.91 -2.72 -8.43
N CYS A 175 -12.52 -2.53 -7.27
CA CYS A 175 -11.81 -2.44 -6.00
C CYS A 175 -10.98 -3.71 -5.71
N VAL A 176 -11.59 -4.89 -5.81
CA VAL A 176 -10.88 -6.17 -5.58
C VAL A 176 -9.82 -6.47 -6.66
N LYS A 177 -10.06 -6.01 -7.89
CA LYS A 177 -9.17 -6.24 -9.03
C LYS A 177 -7.93 -5.33 -9.01
N ASP A 178 -8.13 -4.07 -8.64
CA ASP A 178 -7.20 -2.98 -8.92
C ASP A 178 -6.57 -2.35 -7.66
N THR A 179 -7.03 -2.68 -6.45
CA THR A 179 -6.55 -2.08 -5.20
C THR A 179 -5.81 -3.08 -4.30
N ILE A 180 -4.68 -2.64 -3.77
CA ILE A 180 -3.97 -3.29 -2.65
C ILE A 180 -3.87 -2.32 -1.48
N VAL A 181 -4.07 -2.83 -0.27
CA VAL A 181 -3.87 -2.09 0.98
C VAL A 181 -2.64 -2.66 1.68
N VAL A 182 -1.78 -1.78 2.20
CA VAL A 182 -0.52 -2.14 2.86
C VAL A 182 -0.50 -1.47 4.23
N GLY A 183 -0.19 -2.26 5.26
CA GLY A 183 -0.10 -1.77 6.64
C GLY A 183 0.60 -2.75 7.56
N HIS A 184 0.81 -2.34 8.80
CA HIS A 184 1.41 -3.15 9.86
C HIS A 184 0.42 -3.51 10.97
N ASP A 185 -0.73 -2.83 11.02
CA ASP A 185 -1.82 -3.11 11.95
C ASP A 185 -3.09 -3.42 11.15
N LEU A 186 -3.41 -4.72 11.05
CA LEU A 186 -4.56 -5.20 10.28
C LEU A 186 -5.89 -4.59 10.72
N GLU A 187 -6.05 -4.31 12.01
CA GLU A 187 -7.29 -3.73 12.54
C GLU A 187 -7.41 -2.26 12.16
N LYS A 188 -6.30 -1.50 12.20
CA LYS A 188 -6.31 -0.05 12.01
C LYS A 188 -6.05 0.40 10.57
N ASP A 189 -5.31 -0.38 9.80
CA ASP A 189 -4.79 0.01 8.50
C ASP A 189 -5.57 -0.62 7.35
N MET A 190 -6.34 -1.68 7.61
CA MET A 190 -7.26 -2.21 6.62
C MET A 190 -8.39 -1.20 6.36
N ALA A 191 -8.74 -1.04 5.09
CA ALA A 191 -9.85 -0.23 4.62
C ALA A 191 -11.19 -0.98 4.81
N TRP A 192 -11.63 -1.16 6.06
CA TRP A 192 -12.85 -1.91 6.42
C TRP A 192 -14.14 -1.39 5.77
N ASP A 193 -14.20 -0.10 5.45
CA ASP A 193 -15.34 0.48 4.71
C ASP A 193 -15.40 0.03 3.24
N LEU A 194 -14.28 -0.48 2.68
CA LEU A 194 -14.24 -1.12 1.35
C LEU A 194 -14.57 -2.62 1.39
N VAL A 195 -14.70 -3.19 2.59
CA VAL A 195 -15.02 -4.61 2.76
C VAL A 195 -16.54 -4.79 2.69
N PRO A 196 -17.05 -5.67 1.81
CA PRO A 196 -18.48 -5.93 1.71
C PRO A 196 -19.04 -6.58 2.98
N PRO A 197 -20.38 -6.56 3.18
CA PRO A 197 -21.01 -7.26 4.28
C PRO A 197 -20.73 -8.76 4.26
N GLN A 198 -20.71 -9.37 5.44
CA GLN A 198 -20.48 -10.80 5.62
C GLN A 198 -21.59 -11.60 4.93
N ASN A 199 -21.22 -12.37 3.91
CA ASN A 199 -22.01 -13.47 3.37
C ASN A 199 -21.03 -14.47 2.70
N GLN A 200 -21.48 -15.71 2.45
CA GLN A 200 -20.60 -16.73 1.85
C GLN A 200 -20.07 -16.36 0.46
N GLU A 201 -20.77 -15.50 -0.28
CA GLU A 201 -20.40 -15.06 -1.64
C GLU A 201 -19.42 -13.89 -1.64
N ASN A 202 -19.30 -13.15 -0.53
CA ASN A 202 -18.50 -11.93 -0.38
C ASN A 202 -17.19 -12.20 0.36
N ASP A 203 -17.03 -13.36 1.00
CA ASP A 203 -15.77 -13.75 1.65
C ASP A 203 -14.64 -13.75 0.60
N GLY A 204 -13.60 -12.97 0.87
CA GLY A 204 -12.47 -12.76 -0.04
C GLY A 204 -12.70 -11.69 -1.12
N HIS A 205 -13.90 -11.11 -1.25
CA HIS A 205 -14.20 -10.03 -2.18
C HIS A 205 -13.88 -8.65 -1.59
N ALA A 206 -12.63 -8.47 -1.16
CA ALA A 206 -12.08 -7.21 -0.66
C ALA A 206 -10.70 -6.94 -1.28
N PRO A 207 -10.17 -5.72 -1.20
CA PRO A 207 -8.77 -5.45 -1.53
C PRO A 207 -7.82 -6.41 -0.79
N VAL A 208 -6.78 -6.86 -1.48
CA VAL A 208 -5.74 -7.70 -0.84
C VAL A 208 -4.98 -6.84 0.16
N PHE A 209 -4.89 -7.31 1.41
CA PHE A 209 -4.11 -6.69 2.45
C PHE A 209 -2.73 -7.33 2.56
N LEU A 210 -1.68 -6.53 2.38
CA LEU A 210 -0.30 -6.93 2.64
C LEU A 210 0.09 -6.47 4.05
N LEU A 211 0.12 -7.42 4.99
CA LEU A 211 0.56 -7.18 6.36
C LEU A 211 2.09 -7.25 6.41
N LEU A 212 2.72 -6.09 6.53
CA LEU A 212 4.15 -5.98 6.76
C LEU A 212 4.43 -6.02 8.26
N ASP A 213 5.61 -6.50 8.64
CA ASP A 213 6.02 -6.48 10.05
C ASP A 213 6.05 -5.05 10.58
N THR A 214 5.60 -4.90 11.82
CA THR A 214 5.68 -3.65 12.57
C THR A 214 7.13 -3.20 12.66
N MET A 215 7.37 -1.95 12.30
CA MET A 215 8.67 -1.36 12.55
C MET A 215 8.84 -1.14 14.05
N VAL A 216 9.71 -1.93 14.68
CA VAL A 216 10.09 -1.76 16.08
C VAL A 216 11.31 -0.84 16.16
N PHE A 217 11.22 0.22 16.95
CA PHE A 217 12.31 1.20 17.12
C PHE A 217 13.61 0.52 17.59
N GLY A 218 14.72 0.82 16.90
CA GLY A 218 16.05 0.29 17.23
C GLY A 218 16.26 -1.17 16.83
N GLN A 219 15.30 -1.82 16.18
CA GLN A 219 15.45 -3.17 15.64
C GLN A 219 15.52 -3.14 14.11
N ASP A 220 16.22 -4.11 13.55
CA ASP A 220 16.22 -4.31 12.11
C ASP A 220 14.85 -4.76 11.64
N VAL A 221 14.35 -4.12 10.58
CA VAL A 221 13.11 -4.53 9.93
C VAL A 221 13.39 -5.81 9.14
N ILE A 222 12.69 -6.89 9.50
CA ILE A 222 12.91 -8.23 8.93
C ILE A 222 12.44 -8.28 7.46
N ALA A 223 11.29 -7.69 7.14
CA ALA A 223 10.76 -7.57 5.78
C ALA A 223 10.91 -6.14 5.23
N PRO A 224 11.80 -5.89 4.23
CA PRO A 224 11.94 -4.57 3.64
C PRO A 224 10.79 -4.28 2.67
N LEU A 225 10.60 -3.00 2.35
CA LEU A 225 9.46 -2.53 1.53
C LEU A 225 9.48 -3.03 0.08
N ASP A 226 10.61 -3.55 -0.40
CA ASP A 226 10.72 -4.17 -1.71
C ASP A 226 9.96 -5.51 -1.81
N ALA A 227 9.75 -6.20 -0.68
CA ALA A 227 8.90 -7.40 -0.64
C ALA A 227 7.46 -7.09 -1.11
N MET A 228 6.93 -5.93 -0.74
CA MET A 228 5.64 -5.44 -1.22
C MET A 228 5.60 -5.39 -2.75
N THR A 229 6.60 -4.77 -3.39
CA THR A 229 6.67 -4.67 -4.86
C THR A 229 6.70 -6.05 -5.52
N GLU A 230 7.52 -6.98 -5.02
CA GLU A 230 7.58 -8.35 -5.57
C GLU A 230 6.26 -9.11 -5.44
N ILE A 231 5.58 -8.97 -4.30
CA ILE A 231 4.31 -9.62 -4.05
C ILE A 231 3.21 -9.03 -4.96
N ILE A 232 3.14 -7.70 -5.09
CA ILE A 232 2.20 -7.02 -6.00
C ILE A 232 2.40 -7.50 -7.44
N GLU A 233 3.66 -7.56 -7.91
CA GLU A 233 3.99 -8.03 -9.25
C GLU A 233 3.59 -9.50 -9.46
N LEU A 234 3.83 -10.34 -8.46
CA LEU A 234 3.47 -11.76 -8.49
C LEU A 234 1.95 -11.95 -8.58
N LEU A 235 1.18 -11.23 -7.74
CA LEU A 235 -0.28 -11.26 -7.77
C LEU A 235 -0.79 -10.80 -9.13
N ASN A 236 -0.29 -9.67 -9.63
CA ASN A 236 -0.70 -9.14 -10.93
C ASN A 236 -0.45 -10.13 -12.07
N LYS A 237 0.73 -10.77 -12.06
CA LYS A 237 1.12 -11.74 -13.09
C LYS A 237 0.27 -13.00 -13.03
N ARG A 238 0.09 -13.60 -11.84
CA ARG A 238 -0.70 -14.83 -11.68
C ARG A 238 -2.18 -14.60 -11.97
N GLY A 239 -2.70 -13.44 -11.58
CA GLY A 239 -4.08 -13.04 -11.79
C GLY A 239 -4.41 -12.53 -13.18
N LYS A 240 -3.42 -12.38 -14.07
CA LYS A 240 -3.58 -11.76 -15.40
C LYS A 240 -4.16 -10.34 -15.31
N ASN A 241 -3.48 -9.48 -14.55
CA ASN A 241 -3.85 -8.09 -14.26
C ASN A 241 -5.07 -7.92 -13.33
N ASP A 242 -5.25 -8.84 -12.38
CA ASP A 242 -6.34 -8.87 -11.39
C ASP A 242 -5.79 -9.40 -10.06
N PHE A 243 -5.73 -8.54 -9.04
CA PHE A 243 -5.11 -8.92 -7.75
C PHE A 243 -5.89 -10.01 -7.03
N TRP A 244 -7.22 -9.97 -7.05
CA TRP A 244 -8.07 -10.98 -6.44
C TRP A 244 -7.90 -12.34 -7.12
N ARG A 245 -7.88 -12.42 -8.45
CA ARG A 245 -7.53 -13.65 -9.17
C ARG A 245 -6.10 -14.11 -8.88
N GLY A 246 -5.18 -13.17 -8.71
CA GLY A 246 -3.80 -13.45 -8.31
C GLY A 246 -3.73 -14.12 -6.95
N PHE A 247 -4.48 -13.61 -5.97
CA PHE A 247 -4.60 -14.18 -4.64
C PHE A 247 -5.25 -15.57 -4.67
N ASN A 248 -6.36 -15.73 -5.41
CA ASN A 248 -7.07 -17.01 -5.54
C ASN A 248 -6.32 -18.07 -6.37
N SER A 249 -5.22 -17.69 -7.04
CA SER A 249 -4.35 -18.67 -7.71
C SER A 249 -3.53 -19.52 -6.74
N PHE A 250 -3.49 -19.15 -5.46
CA PHE A 250 -2.84 -19.92 -4.40
C PHE A 250 -3.84 -20.86 -3.72
N LYS A 251 -3.33 -21.93 -3.11
CA LYS A 251 -4.12 -22.70 -2.15
C LYS A 251 -4.30 -21.84 -0.89
N VAL A 252 -5.55 -21.66 -0.45
CA VAL A 252 -5.91 -20.84 0.72
C VAL A 252 -6.59 -21.73 1.77
N PRO A 253 -6.12 -21.76 3.04
CA PRO A 253 -4.88 -21.15 3.52
C PRO A 253 -3.63 -21.84 2.94
N GLY A 254 -2.52 -21.11 2.86
CA GLY A 254 -1.29 -21.64 2.30
C GLY A 254 -0.09 -20.71 2.40
N LYS A 255 0.91 -20.97 1.54
CA LYS A 255 2.15 -20.20 1.45
C LYS A 255 2.41 -19.77 0.02
N GLY A 256 2.95 -18.57 -0.15
CA GLY A 256 3.46 -18.03 -1.39
C GLY A 256 4.96 -17.81 -1.35
N ARG A 257 5.55 -17.66 -2.54
CA ARG A 257 6.98 -17.40 -2.73
C ARG A 257 7.16 -16.46 -3.93
N SER A 258 7.82 -15.33 -3.72
CA SER A 258 8.31 -14.44 -4.76
C SER A 258 9.77 -14.79 -5.11
N LYS A 259 10.50 -13.87 -5.74
CA LYS A 259 11.91 -14.10 -6.08
C LYS A 259 12.77 -14.19 -4.81
N ASN A 260 12.59 -13.23 -3.90
CA ASN A 260 13.44 -13.09 -2.71
C ASN A 260 12.70 -13.32 -1.39
N TYR A 261 11.37 -13.54 -1.42
CA TYR A 261 10.56 -13.65 -0.20
C TYR A 261 9.65 -14.88 -0.20
N SER A 262 9.37 -15.39 1.00
CA SER A 262 8.28 -16.31 1.30
C SER A 262 7.23 -15.60 2.16
N PHE A 263 5.97 -16.05 2.10
CA PHE A 263 4.88 -15.42 2.85
C PHE A 263 3.71 -16.40 3.06
N GLY A 264 2.91 -16.15 4.10
CA GLY A 264 1.63 -16.80 4.36
C GLY A 264 0.49 -16.17 3.58
N ILE A 265 -0.55 -16.96 3.29
CA ILE A 265 -1.75 -16.55 2.56
C ILE A 265 -2.96 -17.13 3.29
N THR A 266 -3.94 -16.28 3.64
CA THR A 266 -5.17 -16.72 4.31
C THR A 266 -6.34 -15.77 4.05
N LEU A 267 -7.56 -16.22 4.34
CA LEU A 267 -8.70 -15.33 4.52
C LEU A 267 -8.83 -14.97 6.00
N TYR A 268 -8.82 -13.68 6.32
CA TYR A 268 -8.95 -13.19 7.69
C TYR A 268 -10.34 -12.62 7.93
N GLY A 269 -11.04 -13.13 8.95
CA GLY A 269 -12.25 -12.51 9.49
C GLY A 269 -11.92 -11.74 10.75
N ASN A 270 -12.34 -10.49 10.84
CA ASN A 270 -12.06 -9.65 12.01
C ASN A 270 -13.15 -9.84 13.09
N PRO A 271 -12.80 -10.27 14.32
CA PRO A 271 -13.76 -10.42 15.41
C PRO A 271 -14.45 -9.10 15.83
N GLN A 272 -13.87 -7.95 15.54
CA GLN A 272 -14.44 -6.63 15.84
C GLN A 272 -15.37 -6.12 14.72
N PHE A 273 -15.25 -6.67 13.51
CA PHE A 273 -16.07 -6.33 12.34
C PHE A 273 -16.75 -7.59 11.81
N VAL A 274 -17.53 -8.25 12.68
CA VAL A 274 -18.21 -9.51 12.34
C VAL A 274 -19.23 -9.35 11.23
N ASP A 275 -19.73 -8.14 11.00
CA ASP A 275 -20.65 -7.79 9.92
C ASP A 275 -19.96 -7.69 8.55
N LYS A 276 -18.63 -7.79 8.49
CA LYS A 276 -17.82 -7.70 7.27
C LYS A 276 -17.36 -9.08 6.80
N GLY A 277 -17.27 -9.24 5.48
CA GLY A 277 -16.70 -10.44 4.87
C GLY A 277 -15.23 -10.64 5.23
N LYS A 278 -14.75 -11.88 5.12
CA LYS A 278 -13.31 -12.16 5.30
C LYS A 278 -12.49 -11.47 4.21
N ILE A 279 -11.31 -11.00 4.57
CA ILE A 279 -10.41 -10.29 3.65
C ILE A 279 -9.26 -11.19 3.17
N PRO A 280 -8.77 -11.01 1.93
CA PRO A 280 -7.56 -11.68 1.46
C PRO A 280 -6.32 -11.08 2.14
N LEU A 281 -5.62 -11.90 2.92
CA LEU A 281 -4.47 -11.49 3.74
C LEU A 281 -3.20 -12.20 3.29
N ILE A 282 -2.14 -11.41 3.07
CA ILE A 282 -0.76 -11.89 2.96
C ILE A 282 0.01 -11.41 4.19
N TYR A 283 0.73 -12.32 4.84
CA TYR A 283 1.36 -12.10 6.15
C TYR A 283 2.63 -12.94 6.30
N ASP A 284 3.36 -12.79 7.42
CA ASP A 284 4.58 -13.57 7.74
C ASP A 284 5.60 -13.55 6.58
N ILE A 285 5.86 -12.36 6.06
CA ILE A 285 6.73 -12.14 4.91
C ILE A 285 8.19 -12.23 5.37
N ARG A 286 8.97 -13.15 4.80
CA ARG A 286 10.35 -13.41 5.20
C ARG A 286 11.28 -13.50 3.99
N PRO A 287 12.53 -12.99 4.09
CA PRO A 287 13.57 -13.28 3.10
C PRO A 287 13.79 -14.79 2.92
N LEU A 288 14.18 -15.20 1.71
CA LEU A 288 14.53 -16.59 1.35
C LEU A 288 16.00 -16.92 1.61
#